data_AF-A0A3M1RND1-F1
#
_entry.id   AF-A0A3M1RND1-F1
#
_cell.length_a   1.000
_cell.length_b   1.000
_cell.length_c   1.000
_cell.angle_alpha   90.00
_cell.angle_beta   90.00
_cell.angle_gamma   90.00
#
_symmetry.space_group_name_H-M   'P 1'
#
loop_
_entity.id
_entity.type
_entity.pdbx_description
1 polymer ?
#
loop_
_entity_poly.entity_id
_entity_poly.type
_entity_poly.pdbx_seq_one_letter_code
_entity_poly.pdbx_strand_id
1 'polypeptide(L)'
;MSSLLWTDEEEAVWEEEDRERAEPWAFASPFSEDPLEEDAEEIGEIEETETFEEELAPEVLTAEERGEENPVRTYLAQIGRVPLLTPQEEVRLFRRMEEGEMTITQALLHSPLTVEAVVTWATKIRQGKRKLSTLVQAGQKKKKGDYYLALCDRLADTAARAHILRARLARDALPVEERAALQQELDALREAMVALLRDLHLSRHFLQVVRRYHRRVARRDLARAYPLVAEELRTCLQQLQQGEQMAKAAKEELIAANLRLVVTIAKKYIGSGVPLLDLIQEGNLGLVRAVEKFDYKRGYKFSTYAVWWIWQAIGRAVAEQGRTIRVPIHITELHAKIQKAAQQLTQQLGRTPTPQE
;
A
#
# COMPACT_ATOMS: atom_id res chain seq x y z
N MET A 1 1.12 -28.38 22.59
CA MET A 1 0.74 -28.60 21.18
C MET A 1 1.89 -28.08 20.35
N SER A 2 2.70 -28.97 19.76
CA SER A 2 3.69 -28.55 18.76
C SER A 2 2.95 -27.72 17.71
N SER A 3 3.45 -26.53 17.39
CA SER A 3 2.89 -25.69 16.33
C SER A 3 2.80 -26.55 15.08
N LEU A 4 1.58 -26.95 14.72
CA LEU A 4 1.39 -27.92 13.65
C LEU A 4 1.48 -27.26 12.27
N LEU A 5 1.57 -25.92 12.21
CA LEU A 5 1.47 -25.17 10.96
C LEU A 5 2.48 -24.02 10.83
N TRP A 6 3.36 -23.77 11.81
CA TRP A 6 4.36 -22.69 11.75
C TRP A 6 5.76 -23.23 12.08
N THR A 7 6.68 -23.19 11.12
CA THR A 7 8.09 -23.57 11.33
C THR A 7 8.96 -22.34 11.63
N ASP A 8 10.02 -22.50 12.41
CA ASP A 8 11.00 -21.43 12.67
C ASP A 8 11.71 -20.98 11.38
N GLU A 9 11.84 -21.86 10.38
CA GLU A 9 12.31 -21.52 9.01
C GLU A 9 11.36 -20.56 8.31
N GLU A 10 10.05 -20.74 8.48
CA GLU A 10 9.08 -19.83 7.92
C GLU A 10 9.27 -18.43 8.50
N GLU A 11 9.65 -18.27 9.79
CA GLU A 11 9.88 -17.01 10.50
C GLU A 11 11.13 -16.21 10.04
N ALA A 12 12.22 -16.88 9.67
CA ALA A 12 13.45 -16.24 9.18
C ALA A 12 13.22 -15.40 7.90
N VAL A 13 12.32 -15.89 7.02
CA VAL A 13 11.93 -15.18 5.79
C VAL A 13 11.25 -13.84 6.09
N TRP A 14 10.65 -13.65 7.27
CA TRP A 14 9.93 -12.42 7.62
C TRP A 14 10.85 -11.34 8.17
N GLU A 15 11.90 -11.70 8.92
CA GLU A 15 12.87 -10.72 9.44
C GLU A 15 13.82 -10.20 8.36
N GLU A 16 14.14 -11.01 7.35
CA GLU A 16 14.88 -10.59 6.16
C GLU A 16 14.01 -9.72 5.23
N GLU A 17 12.78 -10.13 4.92
CA GLU A 17 11.88 -9.35 4.07
C GLU A 17 11.38 -8.05 4.71
N ASP A 18 11.13 -8.00 6.03
CA ASP A 18 10.77 -6.75 6.71
C ASP A 18 11.98 -5.81 6.86
N ARG A 19 13.22 -6.32 6.82
CA ARG A 19 14.43 -5.48 6.65
C ARG A 19 14.55 -4.95 5.21
N GLU A 20 14.22 -5.76 4.21
CA GLU A 20 14.23 -5.34 2.80
C GLU A 20 13.06 -4.41 2.44
N ARG A 21 11.93 -4.54 3.14
CA ARG A 21 10.70 -3.77 2.94
C ARG A 21 10.47 -2.69 3.99
N ALA A 22 11.34 -2.60 5.01
CA ALA A 22 11.58 -1.35 5.70
C ALA A 22 12.02 -0.40 4.60
N GLU A 23 11.06 0.40 4.11
CA GLU A 23 11.27 1.27 2.99
C GLU A 23 12.57 2.02 3.23
N PRO A 24 13.63 1.80 2.42
CA PRO A 24 14.95 2.37 2.71
C PRO A 24 14.93 3.90 2.79
N TRP A 25 13.82 4.49 2.33
CA TRP A 25 13.49 5.90 2.34
C TRP A 25 12.66 6.38 3.55
N ALA A 26 12.29 5.50 4.49
CA ALA A 26 11.74 5.88 5.81
C ALA A 26 12.78 6.55 6.72
N PHE A 27 14.03 6.68 6.26
CA PHE A 27 14.93 7.72 6.74
C PHE A 27 14.36 9.08 6.31
N ALA A 28 13.77 9.77 7.30
CA ALA A 28 13.46 11.20 7.30
C ALA A 28 13.76 11.90 5.96
N SER A 29 12.72 11.96 5.12
CA SER A 29 12.67 12.99 4.09
C SER A 29 12.94 14.33 4.79
N PRO A 30 13.91 15.14 4.35
CA PRO A 30 14.10 16.48 4.90
C PRO A 30 12.94 17.41 4.52
N PHE A 31 12.09 16.97 3.57
CA PHE A 31 10.79 17.57 3.28
C PHE A 31 9.76 16.95 4.21
N SER A 32 9.14 17.79 5.04
CA SER A 32 8.14 17.42 6.04
C SER A 32 7.05 16.49 5.47
N GLU A 33 6.58 15.56 6.30
CA GLU A 33 5.46 14.66 5.98
C GLU A 33 4.13 15.41 5.72
N ASP A 34 4.08 16.70 6.05
CA ASP A 34 3.03 17.64 5.68
C ASP A 34 3.56 18.67 4.66
N PRO A 35 2.79 19.00 3.61
CA PRO A 35 3.12 20.09 2.70
C PRO A 35 3.19 21.40 3.50
N LEU A 36 4.34 22.06 3.53
CA LEU A 36 4.35 23.48 3.85
C LEU A 36 3.67 24.22 2.70
N GLU A 37 2.75 25.14 3.02
CA GLU A 37 1.99 25.95 2.06
C GLU A 37 2.90 26.62 1.01
N GLU A 38 4.15 26.92 1.37
CA GLU A 38 5.15 27.54 0.49
C GLU A 38 5.53 26.69 -0.73
N ASP A 39 5.57 25.35 -0.63
CA ASP A 39 5.90 24.47 -1.77
C ASP A 39 4.70 24.26 -2.69
N ALA A 40 3.47 24.44 -2.19
CA ALA A 40 2.24 24.32 -2.97
C ALA A 40 1.96 25.59 -3.81
N GLU A 41 2.36 26.76 -3.33
CA GLU A 41 2.23 28.04 -4.06
C GLU A 41 3.08 28.06 -5.35
N GLU A 42 4.23 27.38 -5.39
CA GLU A 42 5.11 27.34 -6.57
C GLU A 42 4.58 26.42 -7.69
N ILE A 43 3.63 25.52 -7.39
CA ILE A 43 3.13 24.52 -8.34
C ILE A 43 2.02 25.09 -9.26
N GLY A 44 1.39 26.21 -8.87
CA GLY A 44 0.27 26.82 -9.57
C GLY A 44 -1.01 25.95 -9.55
N GLU A 45 -2.18 26.56 -9.70
CA GLU A 45 -3.42 25.83 -9.96
C GLU A 45 -3.34 25.18 -11.35
N ILE A 46 -2.89 23.92 -11.41
CA ILE A 46 -2.98 23.12 -12.63
C ILE A 46 -4.44 22.66 -12.74
N GLU A 47 -5.26 23.41 -13.48
CA GLU A 47 -6.62 22.98 -13.81
C GLU A 47 -6.58 21.79 -14.77
N GLU A 48 -7.42 20.77 -14.52
CA GLU A 48 -7.58 19.57 -15.38
C GLU A 48 -8.29 19.87 -16.73
N THR A 49 -8.48 21.14 -17.07
CA THR A 49 -9.32 21.62 -18.17
C THR A 49 -8.57 21.82 -19.48
N GLU A 50 -7.24 21.83 -19.49
CA GLU A 50 -6.46 22.07 -20.70
C GLU A 50 -6.43 20.83 -21.62
N THR A 51 -6.74 21.07 -22.89
CA THR A 51 -6.92 20.06 -23.95
C THR A 51 -5.64 19.24 -24.16
N PHE A 52 -5.62 18.03 -23.60
CA PHE A 52 -4.50 17.06 -23.65
C PHE A 52 -3.90 16.80 -25.05
N GLU A 53 -4.68 16.99 -26.12
CA GLU A 53 -4.24 16.73 -27.50
C GLU A 53 -3.54 17.93 -28.17
N GLU A 54 -3.74 19.17 -27.71
CA GLU A 54 -3.25 20.37 -28.42
C GLU A 54 -1.79 20.75 -28.11
N GLU A 55 -1.16 20.19 -27.07
CA GLU A 55 0.11 20.73 -26.55
C GLU A 55 1.40 19.92 -26.80
N LEU A 56 1.36 18.73 -27.41
CA LEU A 56 2.61 18.05 -27.78
C LEU A 56 3.13 18.57 -29.12
N ALA A 57 3.58 19.82 -29.13
CA ALA A 57 4.39 20.32 -30.23
C ALA A 57 5.61 19.39 -30.43
N PRO A 58 5.90 18.95 -31.66
CA PRO A 58 7.02 18.05 -31.96
C PRO A 58 8.40 18.62 -31.60
N GLU A 59 8.47 19.91 -31.28
CA GLU A 59 9.68 20.64 -30.93
C GLU A 59 10.24 20.28 -29.55
N VAL A 60 9.43 19.76 -28.64
CA VAL A 60 9.82 19.48 -27.24
C VAL A 60 10.44 18.07 -27.08
N LEU A 61 10.22 17.20 -28.07
CA LEU A 61 10.74 15.84 -28.09
C LEU A 61 12.18 15.81 -28.63
N THR A 62 13.04 14.97 -28.05
CA THR A 62 14.39 14.69 -28.57
C THR A 62 14.33 14.07 -29.97
N ALA A 63 15.45 14.09 -30.71
CA ALA A 63 15.50 13.54 -32.07
C ALA A 63 15.10 12.05 -32.14
N GLU A 64 15.42 11.27 -31.12
CA GLU A 64 15.02 9.86 -30.97
C GLU A 64 13.51 9.73 -30.71
N GLU A 65 12.92 10.67 -29.99
CA GLU A 65 11.48 10.77 -29.74
C GLU A 65 10.70 11.43 -30.92
N ARG A 66 11.33 11.73 -32.07
CA ARG A 66 10.62 12.28 -33.25
C ARG A 66 10.31 11.22 -34.32
N GLY A 67 10.82 10.00 -34.18
CA GLY A 67 10.61 8.90 -35.14
C GLY A 67 9.15 8.43 -35.25
N GLU A 68 8.79 7.83 -36.39
CA GLU A 68 7.43 7.32 -36.69
C GLU A 68 6.95 6.22 -35.73
N GLU A 69 7.86 5.46 -35.11
CA GLU A 69 7.59 4.45 -34.08
C GLU A 69 8.02 4.91 -32.67
N ASN A 70 7.60 6.11 -32.25
CA ASN A 70 7.97 6.64 -30.94
C ASN A 70 7.14 5.99 -29.80
N PRO A 71 7.77 5.33 -28.81
CA PRO A 71 7.10 4.76 -27.63
C PRO A 71 6.30 5.81 -26.82
N VAL A 72 6.72 7.07 -26.80
CA VAL A 72 5.96 8.19 -26.18
C VAL A 72 4.62 8.37 -26.87
N ARG A 73 4.58 8.38 -28.21
CA ARG A 73 3.31 8.53 -28.95
C ARG A 73 2.38 7.35 -28.71
N THR A 74 2.92 6.12 -28.72
CA THR A 74 2.15 4.92 -28.40
C THR A 74 1.57 4.99 -26.99
N TYR A 75 2.36 5.42 -26.01
CA TYR A 75 1.92 5.60 -24.63
C TYR A 75 0.84 6.68 -24.49
N LEU A 76 1.04 7.87 -25.08
CA LEU A 76 0.07 8.96 -25.04
C LEU A 76 -1.26 8.57 -25.69
N ALA A 77 -1.20 7.86 -26.83
CA ALA A 77 -2.38 7.33 -27.48
C ALA A 77 -3.10 6.25 -26.64
N GLN A 78 -2.37 5.45 -25.85
CA GLN A 78 -2.97 4.48 -24.95
C GLN A 78 -3.70 5.17 -23.79
N ILE A 79 -3.07 6.13 -23.11
CA ILE A 79 -3.69 6.82 -21.98
C ILE A 79 -4.82 7.76 -22.41
N GLY A 80 -4.76 8.31 -23.63
CA GLY A 80 -5.82 9.15 -24.20
C GLY A 80 -7.15 8.40 -24.44
N ARG A 81 -7.12 7.07 -24.53
CA ARG A 81 -8.34 6.23 -24.66
C ARG A 81 -9.13 6.10 -23.37
N VAL A 82 -8.51 6.37 -22.21
CA VAL A 82 -9.17 6.26 -20.92
C VAL A 82 -9.94 7.55 -20.65
N PRO A 83 -11.25 7.49 -20.37
CA PRO A 83 -12.04 8.68 -20.08
C PRO A 83 -11.62 9.32 -18.77
N LEU A 84 -11.78 10.64 -18.67
CA LEU A 84 -11.58 11.39 -17.42
C LEU A 84 -12.70 11.03 -16.44
N LEU A 85 -12.35 10.98 -15.15
CA LEU A 85 -13.31 10.71 -14.09
C LEU A 85 -13.99 11.99 -13.63
N THR A 86 -15.28 11.88 -13.33
CA THR A 86 -16.00 12.87 -12.56
C THR A 86 -15.67 12.71 -11.06
N PRO A 87 -15.85 13.77 -10.24
CA PRO A 87 -15.64 13.67 -8.78
C PRO A 87 -16.47 12.56 -8.11
N GLN A 88 -17.66 12.26 -8.64
CA GLN A 88 -18.51 11.17 -8.13
C GLN A 88 -17.93 9.80 -8.45
N GLU A 89 -17.33 9.64 -9.63
CA GLU A 89 -16.66 8.40 -10.03
C GLU A 89 -15.38 8.17 -9.24
N GLU A 90 -14.60 9.22 -8.95
CA GLU A 90 -13.44 9.12 -8.05
C GLU A 90 -13.83 8.56 -6.67
N VAL A 91 -14.85 9.17 -6.05
CA VAL A 91 -15.39 8.71 -4.75
C VAL A 91 -15.88 7.27 -4.83
N ARG A 92 -16.52 6.89 -5.94
CA ARG A 92 -16.97 5.51 -6.16
C ARG A 92 -15.80 4.53 -6.22
N LEU A 93 -14.69 4.87 -6.88
CA LEU A 93 -13.50 4.03 -6.97
C LEU A 93 -12.81 3.88 -5.61
N PHE A 94 -12.64 4.98 -4.86
CA PHE A 94 -12.10 4.89 -3.51
C PHE A 94 -12.97 4.05 -2.57
N ARG A 95 -14.30 4.18 -2.66
CA ARG A 95 -15.22 3.32 -1.90
C ARG A 95 -15.06 1.85 -2.29
N ARG A 96 -14.96 1.52 -3.59
CA ARG A 96 -14.70 0.15 -4.05
C ARG A 96 -13.36 -0.39 -3.54
N MET A 97 -12.33 0.45 -3.45
CA MET A 97 -11.05 0.07 -2.85
C MET A 97 -11.20 -0.24 -1.35
N GLU A 98 -11.90 0.63 -0.61
CA GLU A 98 -12.15 0.43 0.83
C GLU A 98 -12.97 -0.85 1.06
N GLU A 99 -14.04 -1.06 0.29
CA GLU A 99 -14.85 -2.28 0.34
C GLU A 99 -14.01 -3.54 0.07
N GLY A 100 -13.10 -3.50 -0.91
CA GLY A 100 -12.19 -4.62 -1.20
C GLY A 100 -11.25 -4.92 -0.04
N GLU A 101 -10.65 -3.91 0.58
CA GLU A 101 -9.82 -4.06 1.78
C GLU A 101 -10.61 -4.51 3.01
N MET A 102 -11.88 -4.11 3.13
CA MET A 102 -12.79 -4.64 4.16
C MET A 102 -13.09 -6.13 3.93
N THR A 103 -13.35 -6.56 2.70
CA THR A 103 -13.53 -7.98 2.36
C THR A 103 -12.28 -8.79 2.71
N ILE A 104 -11.08 -8.28 2.39
CA ILE A 104 -9.81 -8.92 2.75
C ILE A 104 -9.70 -9.05 4.26
N THR A 105 -9.94 -7.96 5.00
CA THR A 105 -9.84 -7.96 6.47
C THR A 105 -10.81 -8.95 7.10
N GLN A 106 -12.07 -8.98 6.66
CA GLN A 106 -13.05 -9.95 7.15
C GLN A 106 -12.61 -11.38 6.84
N ALA A 107 -12.18 -11.67 5.61
CA ALA A 107 -11.70 -13.00 5.24
C ALA A 107 -10.53 -13.47 6.12
N LEU A 108 -9.58 -12.57 6.44
CA LEU A 108 -8.50 -12.87 7.38
C LEU A 108 -9.05 -13.16 8.79
N LEU A 109 -9.97 -12.36 9.32
CA LEU A 109 -10.52 -12.58 10.67
C LEU A 109 -11.28 -13.90 10.80
N HIS A 110 -11.92 -14.37 9.72
CA HIS A 110 -12.60 -15.66 9.69
C HIS A 110 -11.65 -16.86 9.47
N SER A 111 -10.36 -16.61 9.23
CA SER A 111 -9.40 -17.67 8.94
C SER A 111 -8.85 -18.36 10.21
N PRO A 112 -8.79 -19.71 10.24
CA PRO A 112 -8.10 -20.43 11.30
C PRO A 112 -6.59 -20.13 11.35
N LEU A 113 -5.96 -19.71 10.24
CA LEU A 113 -4.54 -19.33 10.23
C LEU A 113 -4.28 -18.05 11.01
N THR A 114 -5.24 -17.12 11.02
CA THR A 114 -5.13 -15.88 11.78
C THR A 114 -5.16 -16.16 13.27
N VAL A 115 -6.07 -17.03 13.71
CA VAL A 115 -6.16 -17.46 15.10
C VAL A 115 -4.84 -18.07 15.57
N GLU A 116 -4.28 -18.98 14.79
CA GLU A 116 -2.99 -19.60 15.10
C GLU A 116 -1.84 -18.59 15.13
N ALA A 117 -1.78 -17.68 14.16
CA ALA A 117 -0.75 -16.64 14.10
C ALA A 117 -0.82 -15.74 15.35
N VAL A 118 -2.02 -15.38 15.80
CA VAL A 118 -2.22 -14.60 17.03
C VAL A 118 -1.71 -15.38 18.25
N VAL A 119 -2.13 -16.65 18.40
CA VAL A 119 -1.69 -17.49 19.52
C VAL A 119 -0.15 -17.62 19.53
N THR A 120 0.44 -17.85 18.37
CA THR A 120 1.90 -17.96 18.20
C THR A 120 2.60 -16.66 18.59
N TRP A 121 2.15 -15.51 18.07
CA TRP A 121 2.73 -14.21 18.41
C TRP A 121 2.55 -13.88 19.90
N ALA A 122 1.41 -14.23 20.50
CA ALA A 122 1.18 -14.07 21.93
C ALA A 122 2.18 -14.87 22.77
N THR A 123 2.53 -16.10 22.40
CA THR A 123 3.58 -16.86 23.09
C THR A 123 4.96 -16.19 22.98
N LYS A 124 5.30 -15.65 21.81
CA LYS A 124 6.56 -14.93 21.58
C LYS A 124 6.64 -13.61 22.34
N ILE A 125 5.52 -12.90 22.46
CA ILE A 125 5.42 -11.69 23.28
C ILE A 125 5.65 -12.02 24.76
N ARG A 126 5.07 -13.11 25.27
CA ARG A 126 5.32 -13.59 26.65
C ARG A 126 6.78 -13.98 26.89
N GLN A 127 7.44 -14.54 25.88
CA GLN A 127 8.87 -14.87 25.91
C GLN A 127 9.78 -13.64 25.76
N GLY A 128 9.24 -12.43 25.58
CA GLY A 128 10.02 -11.22 25.35
C GLY A 128 10.67 -11.14 23.96
N LYS A 129 10.36 -12.06 23.04
CA LYS A 129 10.93 -12.11 21.68
C LYS A 129 10.26 -11.13 20.72
N ARG A 130 9.05 -10.66 21.02
CA ARG A 130 8.29 -9.69 20.20
C ARG A 130 7.62 -8.64 21.08
N LYS A 131 7.46 -7.43 20.55
CA LYS A 131 6.73 -6.33 21.23
C LYS A 131 5.23 -6.47 20.97
N LEU A 132 4.39 -6.16 21.96
CA LEU A 132 2.93 -6.20 21.80
C LEU A 132 2.43 -5.27 20.67
N SER A 133 3.13 -4.17 20.40
CA SER A 133 2.81 -3.22 19.33
C SER A 133 2.89 -3.83 17.92
N THR A 134 3.57 -4.96 17.74
CA THR A 134 3.58 -5.65 16.45
C THR A 134 2.25 -6.36 16.20
N LEU A 135 1.59 -6.84 17.26
CA LEU A 135 0.32 -7.56 17.18
C LEU A 135 -0.90 -6.62 17.22
N VAL A 136 -0.88 -5.63 18.12
CA VAL A 136 -2.03 -4.74 18.41
C VAL A 136 -1.73 -3.31 17.96
N GLN A 137 -2.73 -2.63 17.38
CA GLN A 137 -2.59 -1.24 16.96
C GLN A 137 -2.34 -0.29 18.15
N ALA A 138 -1.31 0.56 18.03
CA ALA A 138 -1.00 1.59 19.01
C ALA A 138 -2.08 2.68 18.98
N GLY A 139 -2.89 2.78 20.04
CA GLY A 139 -3.97 3.78 20.11
C GLY A 139 -4.94 3.59 21.26
N GLN A 140 -5.07 2.37 21.78
CA GLN A 140 -5.90 2.06 22.94
C GLN A 140 -5.15 2.38 24.25
N LYS A 141 -4.88 3.68 24.52
CA LYS A 141 -4.18 4.17 25.73
C LYS A 141 -4.82 3.74 27.06
N LYS A 142 -6.01 3.13 27.05
CA LYS A 142 -6.77 2.73 28.24
C LYS A 142 -6.54 1.28 28.70
N LYS A 143 -6.03 0.38 27.85
CA LYS A 143 -5.94 -1.06 28.18
C LYS A 143 -4.49 -1.49 28.39
N LYS A 144 -4.21 -2.17 29.51
CA LYS A 144 -2.87 -2.71 29.83
C LYS A 144 -2.53 -3.89 28.92
N GLY A 145 -1.24 -4.20 28.77
CA GLY A 145 -0.78 -5.36 27.98
C GLY A 145 -1.42 -6.68 28.41
N ASP A 146 -1.64 -6.86 29.71
CA ASP A 146 -2.27 -8.05 30.28
C ASP A 146 -3.69 -8.30 29.75
N TYR A 147 -4.44 -7.25 29.44
CA TYR A 147 -5.77 -7.36 28.85
C TYR A 147 -5.72 -8.05 27.48
N TYR A 148 -4.76 -7.67 26.63
CA TYR A 148 -4.61 -8.24 25.30
C TYR A 148 -4.08 -9.66 25.35
N LEU A 149 -3.18 -9.97 26.29
CA LEU A 149 -2.72 -11.34 26.51
C LEU A 149 -3.86 -12.23 27.00
N ALA A 150 -4.72 -11.75 27.90
CA ALA A 150 -5.90 -12.50 28.35
C ALA A 150 -6.91 -12.72 27.20
N LEU A 151 -7.05 -11.79 26.26
CA LEU A 151 -7.83 -12.00 25.03
C LEU A 151 -7.21 -13.11 24.16
N CYS A 152 -5.88 -13.12 24.00
CA CYS A 152 -5.18 -14.17 23.26
C CYS A 152 -5.36 -15.54 23.91
N ASP A 153 -5.41 -15.61 25.25
CA ASP A 153 -5.66 -16.87 25.99
C ASP A 153 -7.07 -17.39 25.74
N ARG A 154 -8.08 -16.53 25.87
CA ARG A 154 -9.47 -16.90 25.54
C ARG A 154 -9.61 -17.35 24.08
N LEU A 155 -8.88 -16.70 23.17
CA LEU A 155 -8.86 -17.09 21.77
C LEU A 155 -8.23 -18.48 21.59
N ALA A 156 -7.11 -18.76 22.26
CA ALA A 156 -6.46 -20.07 22.25
C ALA A 156 -7.37 -21.18 22.78
N ASP A 157 -8.06 -20.93 23.90
CA ASP A 157 -9.01 -21.88 24.50
C ASP A 157 -10.18 -22.16 23.54
N THR A 158 -10.74 -21.11 22.94
CA THR A 158 -11.85 -21.24 21.98
C THR A 158 -11.41 -22.03 20.74
N ALA A 159 -10.19 -21.77 20.25
CA ALA A 159 -9.60 -22.49 19.12
C ALA A 159 -9.37 -23.97 19.43
N ALA A 160 -8.92 -24.31 20.64
CA ALA A 160 -8.73 -25.68 21.09
C ALA A 160 -10.05 -26.46 21.10
N ARG A 161 -11.14 -25.86 21.61
CA ARG A 161 -12.48 -26.46 21.54
C ARG A 161 -12.94 -26.69 20.10
N ALA A 162 -12.74 -25.70 19.23
CA ALA A 162 -13.11 -25.81 17.82
C ALA A 162 -12.33 -26.92 17.11
N HIS A 163 -11.04 -27.10 17.44
CA HIS A 163 -10.23 -28.20 16.91
C HIS A 163 -10.78 -29.58 17.31
N ILE A 164 -11.18 -29.76 18.57
CA ILE A 164 -11.78 -31.01 19.06
C ILE A 164 -13.07 -31.32 18.31
N LEU A 165 -13.95 -30.33 18.14
CA LEU A 165 -15.21 -30.50 17.39
C LEU A 165 -14.97 -30.85 15.92
N ARG A 166 -14.02 -30.19 15.25
CA ARG A 166 -13.62 -30.53 13.87
C ARG A 166 -13.13 -31.97 13.76
N ALA A 167 -12.31 -32.42 14.71
CA ALA A 167 -11.79 -33.79 14.72
C ALA A 167 -12.91 -34.83 14.90
N ARG A 168 -13.91 -34.55 15.75
CA ARG A 168 -15.09 -35.41 15.93
C ARG A 168 -15.94 -35.49 14.67
N LEU A 169 -16.24 -34.34 14.07
CA LEU A 169 -16.99 -34.23 12.81
C LEU A 169 -16.32 -34.96 11.64
N ALA A 170 -14.99 -35.08 11.66
CA ALA A 170 -14.22 -35.75 10.60
C ALA A 170 -14.10 -37.28 10.76
N ARG A 171 -14.24 -37.82 11.99
CA ARG A 171 -13.99 -39.23 12.30
C ARG A 171 -15.26 -40.08 12.36
N ASP A 172 -16.32 -39.53 12.90
CA ASP A 172 -17.48 -40.33 13.30
C ASP A 172 -18.58 -40.30 12.23
N ALA A 173 -19.14 -41.47 11.93
CA ALA A 173 -20.38 -41.59 11.17
C ALA A 173 -21.56 -41.19 12.07
N LEU A 174 -21.75 -39.88 12.23
CA LEU A 174 -22.75 -39.31 13.13
C LEU A 174 -24.14 -39.28 12.47
N PRO A 175 -25.22 -39.44 13.27
CA PRO A 175 -26.58 -39.11 12.82
C PRO A 175 -26.65 -37.67 12.28
N VAL A 176 -27.54 -37.44 11.32
CA VAL A 176 -27.70 -36.12 10.66
C VAL A 176 -27.99 -35.02 11.69
N GLU A 177 -28.82 -35.31 12.70
CA GLU A 177 -29.16 -34.36 13.77
C GLU A 177 -27.97 -34.01 14.67
N GLU A 178 -27.19 -35.01 15.10
CA GLU A 178 -26.00 -34.79 15.94
C GLU A 178 -24.92 -34.04 15.15
N ARG A 179 -24.74 -34.36 13.87
CA ARG A 179 -23.84 -33.63 12.98
C ARG A 179 -24.25 -32.17 12.83
N ALA A 180 -25.54 -31.90 12.66
CA ALA A 180 -26.06 -30.53 12.55
C ALA A 180 -25.83 -29.74 13.84
N ALA A 181 -26.07 -30.34 15.00
CA ALA A 181 -25.84 -29.71 16.31
C ALA A 181 -24.35 -29.36 16.53
N LEU A 182 -23.44 -30.28 16.23
CA LEU A 182 -21.99 -30.03 16.34
C LEU A 182 -21.50 -28.98 15.34
N GLN A 183 -22.09 -28.94 14.13
CA GLN A 183 -21.79 -27.92 13.14
C GLN A 183 -22.23 -26.53 13.64
N GLN A 184 -23.43 -26.42 14.20
CA GLN A 184 -23.93 -25.18 14.79
C GLN A 184 -23.06 -24.71 15.97
N GLU A 185 -22.59 -25.63 16.81
CA GLU A 185 -21.65 -25.32 17.89
C GLU A 185 -20.31 -24.81 17.34
N LEU A 186 -19.77 -25.46 16.30
CA LEU A 186 -18.53 -25.02 15.64
C LEU A 186 -18.68 -23.62 15.03
N ASP A 187 -19.82 -23.31 14.43
CA ASP A 187 -20.09 -22.00 13.86
C ASP A 187 -20.22 -20.93 14.96
N ALA A 188 -20.83 -21.25 16.10
CA ALA A 188 -20.84 -20.37 17.27
C ALA A 188 -19.42 -20.10 17.82
N LEU A 189 -18.55 -21.11 17.83
CA LEU A 189 -17.13 -20.94 18.19
C LEU A 189 -16.38 -20.06 17.20
N ARG A 190 -16.64 -20.20 15.90
CA ARG A 190 -16.04 -19.35 14.85
C ARG A 190 -16.41 -17.88 15.05
N GLU A 191 -17.69 -17.60 15.27
CA GLU A 191 -18.16 -16.23 15.54
C GLU A 191 -17.55 -15.66 16.83
N ALA A 192 -17.42 -16.48 17.88
CA ALA A 192 -16.73 -16.07 19.11
C ALA A 192 -15.24 -15.73 18.87
N MET A 193 -14.53 -16.52 18.07
CA MET A 193 -13.13 -16.22 17.71
C MET A 193 -13.02 -14.92 16.91
N VAL A 194 -13.91 -14.69 15.94
CA VAL A 194 -13.93 -13.45 15.15
C VAL A 194 -14.18 -12.23 16.04
N ALA A 195 -15.11 -12.32 16.99
CA ALA A 195 -15.36 -11.26 17.95
C ALA A 195 -14.11 -10.94 18.80
N LEU A 196 -13.41 -11.97 19.30
CA LEU A 196 -12.15 -11.79 20.03
C LEU A 196 -11.06 -11.14 19.17
N LEU A 197 -10.94 -11.54 17.89
CA LEU A 197 -9.97 -10.94 16.97
C LEU A 197 -10.29 -9.47 16.67
N ARG A 198 -11.57 -9.09 16.59
CA ARG A 198 -12.00 -7.69 16.45
C ARG A 198 -11.64 -6.88 17.70
N ASP A 199 -11.85 -7.44 18.90
CA ASP A 199 -11.51 -6.80 20.18
C ASP A 199 -10.00 -6.64 20.41
N LEU A 200 -9.18 -7.47 19.75
CA LEU A 200 -7.72 -7.34 19.78
C LEU A 200 -7.23 -6.12 19.01
N HIS A 201 -8.00 -5.58 18.06
CA HIS A 201 -7.57 -4.47 17.18
C HIS A 201 -6.21 -4.75 16.54
N LEU A 202 -6.14 -5.84 15.77
CA LEU A 202 -4.92 -6.31 15.12
C LEU A 202 -4.26 -5.20 14.29
N SER A 203 -2.94 -5.09 14.39
CA SER A 203 -2.19 -4.07 13.66
C SER A 203 -2.25 -4.32 12.14
N ARG A 204 -2.19 -3.25 11.34
CA ARG A 204 -2.09 -3.35 9.87
C ARG A 204 -0.91 -4.23 9.44
N HIS A 205 0.21 -4.10 10.14
CA HIS A 205 1.40 -4.92 9.91
C HIS A 205 1.11 -6.42 10.14
N PHE A 206 0.48 -6.79 11.25
CA PHE A 206 0.09 -8.18 11.52
C PHE A 206 -0.85 -8.73 10.44
N LEU A 207 -1.87 -7.97 10.04
CA LEU A 207 -2.79 -8.40 8.98
C LEU A 207 -2.07 -8.59 7.64
N GLN A 208 -1.11 -7.73 7.29
CA GLN A 208 -0.29 -7.91 6.09
C GLN A 208 0.57 -9.18 6.17
N VAL A 209 1.15 -9.48 7.34
CA VAL A 209 1.91 -10.71 7.57
C VAL A 209 1.01 -11.92 7.31
N VAL A 210 -0.15 -11.97 7.98
CA VAL A 210 -1.10 -13.08 7.84
C VAL A 210 -1.61 -13.21 6.40
N ARG A 211 -1.87 -12.09 5.69
CA ARG A 211 -2.25 -12.09 4.27
C ARG A 211 -1.18 -12.74 3.38
N ARG A 212 0.11 -12.46 3.60
CA ARG A 212 1.19 -13.14 2.87
C ARG A 212 1.24 -14.64 3.20
N TYR A 213 1.01 -15.00 4.46
CA TYR A 213 0.99 -16.40 4.88
C TYR A 213 -0.09 -17.20 4.13
N HIS A 214 -1.29 -16.64 3.97
CA HIS A 214 -2.37 -17.25 3.18
C HIS A 214 -1.95 -17.50 1.73
N ARG A 215 -1.26 -16.56 1.08
CA ARG A 215 -0.75 -16.76 -0.29
C ARG A 215 0.25 -17.91 -0.41
N ARG A 216 1.09 -18.12 0.61
CA ARG A 216 2.01 -19.27 0.65
C ARG A 216 1.24 -20.58 0.85
N VAL A 217 0.30 -20.60 1.78
CA VAL A 217 -0.56 -21.78 2.06
C VAL A 217 -1.41 -22.15 0.83
N ALA A 218 -1.88 -21.18 0.05
CA ALA A 218 -2.63 -21.41 -1.18
C ALA A 218 -1.87 -22.21 -2.25
N ARG A 219 -0.53 -22.27 -2.18
CA ARG A 219 0.31 -23.07 -3.08
C ARG A 219 0.43 -24.54 -2.66
N ARG A 220 0.00 -24.90 -1.45
CA ARG A 220 0.07 -26.26 -0.90
C ARG A 220 -1.21 -27.02 -1.22
N ASP A 221 -1.13 -28.35 -1.20
CA ASP A 221 -2.33 -29.20 -1.18
C ASP A 221 -3.01 -29.06 0.20
N LEU A 222 -4.05 -28.24 0.25
CA LEU A 222 -4.79 -27.93 1.48
C LEU A 222 -5.42 -29.17 2.11
N ALA A 223 -5.91 -30.12 1.31
CA ALA A 223 -6.56 -31.32 1.84
C ALA A 223 -5.55 -32.20 2.56
N ARG A 224 -4.32 -32.27 2.04
CA ARG A 224 -3.23 -33.05 2.63
C ARG A 224 -2.60 -32.36 3.83
N ALA A 225 -2.31 -31.06 3.72
CA ALA A 225 -1.61 -30.32 4.76
C ALA A 225 -2.52 -29.89 5.92
N TYR A 226 -3.80 -29.62 5.64
CA TYR A 226 -4.75 -29.03 6.59
C TYR A 226 -6.13 -29.74 6.56
N PRO A 227 -6.19 -31.08 6.74
CA PRO A 227 -7.41 -31.86 6.46
C PRO A 227 -8.66 -31.40 7.22
N LEU A 228 -8.49 -30.94 8.47
CA LEU A 228 -9.60 -30.52 9.32
C LEU A 228 -10.15 -29.13 9.01
N VAL A 229 -9.41 -28.30 8.28
CA VAL A 229 -9.77 -26.89 8.00
C VAL A 229 -9.69 -26.55 6.51
N ALA A 230 -9.46 -27.54 5.64
CA ALA A 230 -9.23 -27.31 4.21
C ALA A 230 -10.39 -26.54 3.54
N GLU A 231 -11.65 -26.87 3.86
CA GLU A 231 -12.81 -26.16 3.35
C GLU A 231 -12.87 -24.70 3.83
N GLU A 232 -12.63 -24.46 5.13
CA GLU A 232 -12.59 -23.10 5.69
C GLU A 232 -11.51 -22.25 5.03
N LEU A 233 -10.33 -22.84 4.79
CA LEU A 233 -9.23 -22.18 4.11
C LEU A 233 -9.56 -21.89 2.64
N ARG A 234 -10.22 -22.80 1.94
CA ARG A 234 -10.67 -22.57 0.55
C ARG A 234 -11.62 -21.38 0.47
N THR A 235 -12.63 -21.34 1.33
CA THR A 235 -13.58 -20.22 1.38
C THR A 235 -12.87 -18.91 1.72
N CYS A 236 -11.98 -18.92 2.71
CA CYS A 236 -11.19 -17.74 3.07
C CYS A 236 -10.32 -17.26 1.89
N LEU A 237 -9.59 -18.16 1.22
CA LEU A 237 -8.75 -17.83 0.08
C LEU A 237 -9.54 -17.27 -1.11
N GLN A 238 -10.75 -17.80 -1.35
CA GLN A 238 -11.65 -17.27 -2.38
C GLN A 238 -12.09 -15.83 -2.05
N GLN A 239 -12.50 -15.57 -0.81
CA GLN A 239 -12.90 -14.23 -0.36
C GLN A 239 -11.71 -13.25 -0.39
N LEU A 240 -10.52 -13.70 0.01
CA LEU A 240 -9.29 -12.94 -0.12
C LEU A 240 -9.04 -12.56 -1.57
N GLN A 241 -9.02 -13.54 -2.47
CA GLN A 241 -8.79 -13.28 -3.89
C GLN A 241 -9.82 -12.30 -4.48
N GLN A 242 -11.09 -12.45 -4.11
CA GLN A 242 -12.15 -11.54 -4.56
C GLN A 242 -11.90 -10.11 -4.08
N GLY A 243 -11.61 -9.92 -2.78
CA GLY A 243 -11.31 -8.60 -2.22
C GLY A 243 -10.05 -7.99 -2.84
N GLU A 244 -9.02 -8.80 -3.10
CA GLU A 244 -7.78 -8.37 -3.76
C GLU A 244 -8.04 -7.92 -5.20
N GLN A 245 -8.81 -8.68 -5.97
CA GLN A 245 -9.17 -8.32 -7.34
C GLN A 245 -10.01 -7.05 -7.38
N MET A 246 -10.97 -6.90 -6.47
CA MET A 246 -11.84 -5.73 -6.38
C MET A 246 -11.04 -4.46 -6.05
N ALA A 247 -10.21 -4.50 -5.01
CA ALA A 247 -9.36 -3.37 -4.63
C ALA A 247 -8.35 -3.03 -5.73
N LYS A 248 -7.72 -4.06 -6.34
CA LYS A 248 -6.76 -3.88 -7.42
C LYS A 248 -7.41 -3.25 -8.65
N ALA A 249 -8.55 -3.76 -9.10
CA ALA A 249 -9.25 -3.24 -10.28
C ALA A 249 -9.67 -1.78 -10.09
N ALA A 250 -10.22 -1.43 -8.93
CA ALA A 250 -10.59 -0.05 -8.64
C ALA A 250 -9.37 0.89 -8.58
N LYS A 251 -8.25 0.42 -8.02
CA LYS A 251 -6.98 1.16 -7.99
C LYS A 251 -6.42 1.38 -9.40
N GLU A 252 -6.41 0.34 -10.24
CA GLU A 252 -5.92 0.41 -11.63
C GLU A 252 -6.78 1.35 -12.47
N GLU A 253 -8.11 1.29 -12.32
CA GLU A 253 -9.06 2.18 -12.99
C GLU A 253 -8.81 3.65 -12.61
N LEU A 254 -8.60 3.92 -11.32
CA LEU A 254 -8.32 5.27 -10.82
C LEU A 254 -6.96 5.80 -11.31
N ILE A 255 -5.91 4.97 -11.27
CA ILE A 255 -4.58 5.34 -11.78
C ILE A 255 -4.67 5.65 -13.27
N ALA A 256 -5.28 4.75 -14.06
CA ALA A 256 -5.36 4.87 -15.51
C ALA A 256 -6.03 6.17 -15.96
N ALA A 257 -7.10 6.58 -15.28
CA ALA A 257 -7.79 7.83 -15.59
C ALA A 257 -6.97 9.09 -15.24
N ASN A 258 -6.01 8.98 -14.32
CA ASN A 258 -5.18 10.09 -13.84
C ASN A 258 -3.78 10.13 -14.48
N LEU A 259 -3.44 9.22 -15.40
CA LEU A 259 -2.13 9.22 -16.08
C LEU A 259 -1.88 10.50 -16.88
N ARG A 260 -2.94 11.17 -17.35
CA ARG A 260 -2.83 12.44 -18.10
C ARG A 260 -2.28 13.57 -17.22
N LEU A 261 -2.69 13.63 -15.95
CA LEU A 261 -2.17 14.60 -14.98
C LEU A 261 -0.65 14.45 -14.79
N VAL A 262 -0.16 13.21 -14.76
CA VAL A 262 1.28 12.92 -14.64
C VAL A 262 2.05 13.51 -15.82
N VAL A 263 1.54 13.32 -17.04
CA VAL A 263 2.15 13.88 -18.25
C VAL A 263 2.19 15.41 -18.19
N THR A 264 1.10 16.07 -17.80
CA THR A 264 1.05 17.53 -17.67
C THR A 264 2.12 18.05 -16.70
N ILE A 265 2.34 17.38 -15.57
CA ILE A 265 3.37 17.77 -14.59
C ILE A 265 4.77 17.46 -15.13
N ALA A 266 4.99 16.28 -15.72
CA ALA A 266 6.29 15.85 -16.23
C ALA A 266 6.82 16.74 -17.37
N LYS A 267 5.93 17.31 -18.20
CA LYS A 267 6.32 18.25 -19.27
C LYS A 267 7.13 19.44 -18.75
N LYS A 268 6.84 19.95 -17.55
CA LYS A 268 7.56 21.09 -16.94
C LYS A 268 9.05 20.76 -16.65
N TYR A 269 9.41 19.49 -16.63
CA TYR A 269 10.75 18.99 -16.31
C TYR A 269 11.54 18.52 -17.55
N ILE A 270 11.03 18.74 -18.76
CA ILE A 270 11.77 18.41 -19.98
C ILE A 270 13.03 19.28 -20.07
N GLY A 271 14.14 18.67 -20.48
CA GLY A 271 15.45 19.33 -20.51
C GLY A 271 16.21 19.30 -19.18
N SER A 272 15.67 18.63 -18.15
CA SER A 272 16.33 18.40 -16.86
C SER A 272 17.45 17.35 -16.88
N GLY A 273 17.71 16.74 -18.04
CA GLY A 273 18.70 15.67 -18.23
C GLY A 273 18.12 14.25 -18.10
N VAL A 274 16.85 14.12 -17.71
CA VAL A 274 16.12 12.84 -17.67
C VAL A 274 15.13 12.77 -18.85
N PRO A 275 15.04 11.64 -19.58
CA PRO A 275 14.05 11.45 -20.66
C PRO A 275 12.60 11.62 -20.19
N LEU A 276 11.71 12.06 -21.08
CA LEU A 276 10.31 12.32 -20.72
C LEU A 276 9.58 11.05 -20.24
N LEU A 277 9.84 9.89 -20.85
CA LEU A 277 9.25 8.63 -20.41
C LEU A 277 9.65 8.27 -18.98
N ASP A 278 10.91 8.49 -18.62
CA ASP A 278 11.41 8.19 -17.28
C ASP A 278 10.79 9.15 -16.25
N LEU A 279 10.67 10.44 -16.57
CA LEU A 279 9.94 11.41 -15.75
C LEU A 279 8.48 10.99 -15.55
N ILE A 280 7.81 10.53 -16.61
CA ILE A 280 6.43 10.02 -16.52
C ILE A 280 6.36 8.77 -15.65
N GLN A 281 7.32 7.84 -15.75
CA GLN A 281 7.31 6.63 -14.91
C GLN A 281 7.50 6.98 -13.43
N GLU A 282 8.42 7.87 -13.11
CA GLU A 282 8.65 8.35 -11.73
C GLU A 282 7.42 9.10 -11.20
N GLY A 283 6.81 9.94 -12.04
CA GLY A 283 5.54 10.59 -11.74
C GLY A 283 4.38 9.60 -11.53
N ASN A 284 4.31 8.52 -12.33
CA ASN A 284 3.32 7.46 -12.15
C ASN A 284 3.51 6.78 -10.79
N LEU A 285 4.74 6.53 -10.34
CA LEU A 285 5.01 6.02 -9.00
C LEU A 285 4.51 7.00 -7.91
N GLY A 286 4.70 8.30 -8.11
CA GLY A 286 4.11 9.35 -7.27
C GLY A 286 2.58 9.28 -7.22
N LEU A 287 1.93 9.16 -8.38
CA LEU A 287 0.48 8.99 -8.48
C LEU A 287 -0.02 7.74 -7.75
N VAL A 288 0.65 6.60 -7.91
CA VAL A 288 0.30 5.36 -7.18
C VAL A 288 0.34 5.57 -5.67
N ARG A 289 1.36 6.29 -5.16
CA ARG A 289 1.47 6.63 -3.74
C ARG A 289 0.36 7.58 -3.28
N ALA A 290 0.00 8.56 -4.11
CA ALA A 290 -1.13 9.45 -3.82
C ALA A 290 -2.43 8.64 -3.66
N VAL A 291 -2.71 7.72 -4.58
CA VAL A 291 -3.90 6.84 -4.52
C VAL A 291 -3.93 6.00 -3.23
N GLU A 292 -2.78 5.52 -2.76
CA GLU A 292 -2.70 4.69 -1.54
C GLU A 292 -2.94 5.46 -0.23
N LYS A 293 -2.68 6.77 -0.24
CA LYS A 293 -2.73 7.61 0.97
C LYS A 293 -3.90 8.59 1.00
N PHE A 294 -4.57 8.80 -0.13
CA PHE A 294 -5.67 9.75 -0.24
C PHE A 294 -6.87 9.34 0.61
N ASP A 295 -7.46 10.31 1.30
CA ASP A 295 -8.67 10.16 2.09
C ASP A 295 -9.83 10.96 1.46
N TYR A 296 -10.66 10.25 0.71
CA TYR A 296 -11.80 10.83 0.02
C TYR A 296 -12.89 11.35 0.97
N LYS A 297 -12.87 10.97 2.26
CA LYS A 297 -13.86 11.43 3.26
C LYS A 297 -13.64 12.89 3.66
N ARG A 298 -12.46 13.46 3.36
CA ARG A 298 -12.12 14.86 3.61
C ARG A 298 -12.77 15.84 2.62
N GLY A 299 -13.30 15.35 1.49
CA GLY A 299 -14.04 16.16 0.52
C GLY A 299 -13.19 17.02 -0.43
N TYR A 300 -11.86 16.87 -0.41
CA TYR A 300 -10.97 17.50 -1.39
C TYR A 300 -10.99 16.72 -2.72
N LYS A 301 -10.66 17.40 -3.83
CA LYS A 301 -10.44 16.74 -5.13
C LYS A 301 -9.17 15.89 -5.07
N PHE A 302 -9.19 14.74 -5.73
CA PHE A 302 -8.02 13.86 -5.75
C PHE A 302 -6.82 14.50 -6.48
N SER A 303 -7.07 15.18 -7.60
CA SER A 303 -6.04 15.84 -8.40
C SER A 303 -5.19 16.82 -7.60
N THR A 304 -5.82 17.67 -6.76
CA THR A 304 -5.12 18.61 -5.87
C THR A 304 -4.11 17.89 -4.96
N TYR A 305 -4.48 16.74 -4.41
CA TYR A 305 -3.60 15.94 -3.56
C TYR A 305 -2.52 15.22 -4.38
N ALA A 306 -2.88 14.67 -5.54
CA ALA A 306 -1.99 13.89 -6.38
C ALA A 306 -0.85 14.71 -6.98
N VAL A 307 -1.11 15.97 -7.33
CA VAL A 307 -0.11 16.90 -7.90
C VAL A 307 1.18 16.93 -7.06
N TRP A 308 1.06 17.04 -5.73
CA TRP A 308 2.23 17.10 -4.84
C TRP A 308 3.07 15.82 -4.88
N TRP A 309 2.43 14.65 -4.81
CA TRP A 309 3.13 13.36 -4.86
C TRP A 309 3.82 13.11 -6.20
N ILE A 310 3.19 13.54 -7.30
CA ILE A 310 3.75 13.42 -8.65
C ILE A 310 4.96 14.35 -8.77
N TRP A 311 4.79 15.63 -8.41
CA TRP A 311 5.86 16.63 -8.44
C TRP A 311 7.07 16.21 -7.61
N GLN A 312 6.84 15.72 -6.39
CA GLN A 312 7.90 15.25 -5.50
C GLN A 312 8.67 14.05 -6.09
N ALA A 313 7.95 13.08 -6.66
CA ALA A 313 8.58 11.91 -7.27
C ALA A 313 9.45 12.30 -8.48
N ILE A 314 8.94 13.18 -9.34
CA ILE A 314 9.67 13.68 -10.52
C ILE A 314 10.88 14.50 -10.10
N GLY A 315 10.72 15.46 -9.18
CA GLY A 315 11.82 16.31 -8.69
C GLY A 315 12.95 15.49 -8.06
N ARG A 316 12.60 14.45 -7.30
CA ARG A 316 13.57 13.50 -6.76
C ARG A 316 14.31 12.73 -7.86
N ALA A 317 13.59 12.24 -8.86
CA ALA A 317 14.21 11.53 -9.98
C ALA A 317 15.19 12.41 -10.74
N VAL A 318 14.83 13.68 -10.98
CA VAL A 318 15.72 14.67 -11.61
C VAL A 318 16.98 14.90 -10.77
N ALA A 319 16.84 15.04 -9.45
CA ALA A 319 17.99 15.22 -8.56
C ALA A 319 18.92 14.00 -8.53
N GLU A 320 18.37 12.78 -8.58
CA GLU A 320 19.13 11.54 -8.51
C GLU A 320 19.74 11.09 -9.85
N GLN A 321 19.05 11.34 -10.97
CA GLN A 321 19.34 10.75 -12.29
C GLN A 321 19.64 11.78 -13.38
N GLY A 322 19.27 13.06 -13.20
CA GLY A 322 19.40 14.10 -14.23
C GLY A 322 20.83 14.55 -14.52
N ARG A 323 21.82 14.04 -13.77
CA ARG A 323 23.24 14.37 -13.96
C ARG A 323 24.02 13.12 -14.32
N THR A 324 24.93 13.25 -15.28
CA THR A 324 25.87 12.18 -15.66
C THR A 324 26.69 11.67 -14.47
N ILE A 325 27.04 12.58 -13.55
CA ILE A 325 27.68 12.23 -12.28
C ILE A 325 26.63 12.45 -11.18
N ARG A 326 26.24 11.36 -10.51
CA ARG A 326 25.30 11.39 -9.39
C ARG A 326 25.91 12.20 -8.24
N VAL A 327 25.14 13.17 -7.75
CA VAL A 327 25.51 13.99 -6.60
C VAL A 327 24.42 13.81 -5.53
N PRO A 328 24.76 13.78 -4.23
CA PRO A 328 23.77 13.72 -3.16
C PRO A 328 22.73 14.85 -3.22
N ILE A 329 21.48 14.54 -2.85
CA ILE A 329 20.32 15.46 -2.94
C ILE A 329 20.57 16.79 -2.20
N HIS A 330 21.14 16.75 -0.99
CA HIS A 330 21.42 17.98 -0.23
C HIS A 330 22.39 18.93 -0.95
N ILE A 331 23.30 18.43 -1.79
CA ILE A 331 24.18 19.27 -2.60
C ILE A 331 23.42 19.88 -3.79
N THR A 332 22.49 19.14 -4.38
CA THR A 332 21.63 19.69 -5.45
C THR A 332 20.73 20.80 -4.93
N GLU A 333 20.19 20.68 -3.72
CA GLU A 333 19.41 21.71 -3.04
C GLU A 333 20.25 22.96 -2.76
N LEU A 334 21.47 22.79 -2.24
CA LEU A 334 22.41 23.89 -2.03
C LEU A 334 22.70 24.63 -3.34
N HIS A 335 22.92 23.90 -4.43
CA HIS A 335 23.13 24.50 -5.74
C HIS A 335 21.90 25.30 -6.21
N ALA A 336 20.69 24.79 -6.04
CA ALA A 336 19.46 25.51 -6.39
C ALA A 336 19.28 26.80 -5.56
N LYS A 337 19.56 26.75 -4.25
CA LYS A 337 19.54 27.91 -3.36
C LYS A 337 20.56 28.98 -3.80
N ILE A 338 21.77 28.57 -4.16
CA ILE A 338 22.80 29.46 -4.70
C ILE A 338 22.33 30.09 -6.02
N GLN A 339 21.74 29.32 -6.93
CA GLN A 339 21.21 29.85 -8.19
C GLN A 339 20.09 30.86 -7.98
N LYS A 340 19.15 30.60 -7.06
CA LYS A 340 18.05 31.52 -6.72
C LYS A 340 18.59 32.81 -6.10
N ALA A 341 19.53 32.71 -5.16
CA ALA A 341 20.21 33.88 -4.57
C ALA A 341 20.98 34.67 -5.64
N ALA A 342 21.69 33.98 -6.54
CA ALA A 342 22.43 34.61 -7.63
C ALA A 342 21.50 35.34 -8.61
N GLN A 343 20.34 34.77 -8.94
CA GLN A 343 19.32 35.45 -9.77
C GLN A 343 18.76 36.71 -9.08
N GLN A 344 18.43 36.62 -7.80
CA GLN A 344 17.95 37.77 -7.02
C GLN A 344 19.01 38.89 -6.96
N LEU A 345 20.27 38.54 -6.68
CA LEU A 345 21.38 39.48 -6.69
C LEU A 345 21.64 40.08 -8.07
N THR A 346 21.52 39.28 -9.13
CA THR A 346 21.64 39.77 -10.51
C THR A 346 20.58 40.82 -10.83
N GLN A 347 19.34 40.59 -10.39
CA GLN A 347 18.24 41.53 -10.58
C GLN A 347 18.45 42.84 -9.80
N GLN A 348 19.06 42.78 -8.62
CA GLN A 348 19.35 43.96 -7.79
C GLN A 348 20.59 44.74 -8.26
N LEU A 349 21.64 44.03 -8.65
CA LEU A 349 22.95 44.62 -8.99
C LEU A 349 23.07 44.99 -10.47
N GLY A 350 22.20 44.45 -11.34
CA GLY A 350 22.30 44.60 -12.79
C GLY A 350 23.54 43.94 -13.42
N ARG A 351 24.27 43.14 -12.64
CA ARG A 351 25.45 42.36 -13.05
C ARG A 351 25.45 41.00 -12.37
N THR A 352 26.26 40.06 -12.87
CA THR A 352 26.47 38.78 -12.19
C THR A 352 27.18 38.99 -10.83
N PRO A 353 26.73 38.32 -9.76
CA PRO A 353 27.38 38.38 -8.45
C PRO A 353 28.73 37.66 -8.47
N THR A 354 29.68 38.15 -7.67
CA THR A 354 30.99 37.51 -7.48
C THR A 354 30.90 36.35 -6.49
N PRO A 355 31.83 35.39 -6.46
CA PRO A 355 31.77 34.26 -5.51
C PRO A 355 31.85 34.63 -4.02
N GLN A 356 32.26 35.87 -3.71
CA GLN A 356 32.34 36.39 -2.34
C GLN A 356 31.03 37.07 -1.89
N GLU A 357 30.19 37.46 -2.85
CA GLU A 357 28.85 38.02 -2.67
C GLU A 357 27.81 36.90 -2.65
#